data_AF-A0A7S3PQP3-F1
#
_entry.id   AF-A0A7S3PQP3-F1
#
_cell.length_a   1.000
_cell.length_b   1.000
_cell.length_c   1.000
_cell.angle_alpha   90.00
_cell.angle_beta   90.00
_cell.angle_gamma   90.00
#
_symmetry.space_group_name_H-M   'P 1'
#
loop_
_entity.id
_entity.type
_entity.pdbx_description
1 polymer ?
#
loop_
_entity_poly.entity_id
_entity_poly.type
_entity_poly.pdbx_seq_one_letter_code
_entity_poly.pdbx_strand_id
1 'polypeptide(L)'
;MPSFKEKASPYLETSEVEADKEPDILNSTSAWHDEDDGGVVVSLANQKRLKKLRKVVEESDLTGSELENRLREKHKEIYGARTKWAEKINKRITDNMRKNQKNLKRPRADDLSDLESELFRSSESFVIPSRQSSGKGGSVRISPGRLEMTRLNDANQHGKSKSVVQSIDWHRNAMLFLTAGFDKTLRIFQVDGKQNPKI
;
A
#
# COMPACT_ATOMS: atom_id res chain seq x y z
N MET A 1 -4.97 41.64 75.69
CA MET A 1 -3.49 41.48 75.56
C MET A 1 -3.16 39.99 75.56
N PRO A 2 -2.24 39.45 74.74
CA PRO A 2 -1.90 39.84 73.36
C PRO A 2 -1.71 38.63 72.37
N SER A 3 -1.87 38.94 71.08
CA SER A 3 -1.10 38.49 69.90
C SER A 3 -1.18 37.04 69.40
N PHE A 4 -2.04 36.83 68.39
CA PHE A 4 -1.94 35.75 67.41
C PHE A 4 -1.04 36.23 66.25
N LYS A 5 0.12 35.60 66.05
CA LYS A 5 0.96 35.79 64.86
C LYS A 5 0.81 34.56 63.98
N GLU A 6 0.05 34.70 62.91
CA GLU A 6 -0.01 33.73 61.82
C GLU A 6 1.29 33.86 61.01
N LYS A 7 2.14 32.82 61.05
CA LYS A 7 3.33 32.72 60.21
C LYS A 7 2.97 31.93 58.97
N ALA A 8 3.17 32.55 57.81
CA ALA A 8 3.15 31.90 56.52
C ALA A 8 4.26 30.84 56.42
N SER A 9 3.86 29.65 55.97
CA SER A 9 4.70 28.69 55.24
C SER A 9 4.33 28.87 53.76
N PRO A 10 5.20 28.65 52.74
CA PRO A 10 5.74 27.31 52.48
C PRO A 10 7.14 27.22 51.85
N TYR A 11 7.81 26.12 52.20
CA TYR A 11 8.62 25.23 51.34
C TYR A 11 9.49 25.87 50.24
N LEU A 12 10.80 25.88 50.51
CA LEU A 12 11.85 25.68 49.52
C LEU A 12 11.88 24.19 49.16
N GLU A 13 11.49 23.84 47.93
CA GLU A 13 11.89 22.58 47.32
C GLU A 13 12.21 22.86 45.85
N THR A 14 13.51 22.93 45.56
CA THR A 14 14.07 23.05 44.22
C THR A 14 13.88 21.72 43.50
N SER A 15 12.85 21.63 42.67
CA SER A 15 12.73 20.59 41.64
C SER A 15 13.61 21.00 40.45
N GLU A 16 14.77 20.34 40.35
CA GLU A 16 15.57 20.35 39.13
C GLU A 16 14.73 19.71 38.02
N VAL A 17 14.31 20.52 37.06
CA VAL A 17 13.57 20.11 35.88
C VAL A 17 14.56 19.39 34.96
N GLU A 18 14.51 18.07 34.94
CA GLU A 18 15.16 17.28 33.89
C GLU A 18 14.56 17.70 32.55
N ALA A 19 15.39 18.35 31.74
CA ALA A 19 15.05 18.75 30.40
C ALA A 19 14.85 17.49 29.54
N ASP A 20 13.63 17.28 29.08
CA ASP A 20 13.26 16.28 28.07
C ASP A 20 14.17 16.41 26.84
N LYS A 21 15.19 15.56 26.73
CA LYS A 21 15.95 15.36 25.50
C LYS A 21 15.14 14.42 24.63
N GLU A 22 14.67 14.92 23.49
CA GLU A 22 14.07 14.09 22.43
C GLU A 22 14.95 12.85 22.17
N PRO A 23 14.38 11.63 22.13
CA PRO A 23 15.17 10.43 21.94
C PRO A 23 15.82 10.47 20.55
N ASP A 24 17.16 10.51 20.54
CA ASP A 24 17.96 10.26 19.34
C ASP A 24 17.58 8.87 18.81
N ILE A 25 16.76 8.80 17.76
CA ILE A 25 16.29 7.54 17.15
C ILE A 25 17.48 6.69 16.65
N LEU A 26 18.64 7.30 16.44
CA LEU A 26 19.88 6.61 16.10
C LEU A 26 20.54 5.88 17.28
N ASN A 27 20.19 6.27 18.51
CA ASN A 27 20.59 5.64 19.77
C ASN A 27 19.38 4.98 20.45
N SER A 28 18.38 4.55 19.68
CA SER A 28 17.29 3.76 20.23
C SER A 28 17.88 2.47 20.79
N THR A 29 17.86 2.36 22.10
CA THR A 29 18.00 1.08 22.79
C THR A 29 16.96 0.11 22.23
N SER A 30 17.27 -1.19 22.31
CA SER A 30 16.32 -2.23 21.91
C SER A 30 14.99 -2.00 22.62
N ALA A 31 13.89 -1.95 21.87
CA ALA A 31 12.57 -1.67 22.43
C ALA A 31 12.07 -2.78 23.36
N TRP A 32 12.66 -3.98 23.27
CA TRP A 32 12.37 -5.14 24.10
C TRP A 32 13.66 -5.91 24.39
N HIS A 33 13.68 -6.56 25.55
CA HIS A 33 14.72 -7.49 25.98
C HIS A 33 14.05 -8.79 26.39
N ASP A 34 14.62 -9.91 25.98
CA ASP A 34 14.18 -11.23 26.43
C ASP A 34 14.99 -11.62 27.68
N GLU A 35 14.29 -11.96 28.76
CA GLU A 35 14.92 -12.38 30.02
C GLU A 35 15.55 -13.77 29.90
N ASP A 36 15.02 -14.62 29.03
CA ASP A 36 15.51 -16.00 28.85
C ASP A 36 16.89 -16.02 28.16
N ASP A 37 17.21 -15.03 27.32
CA ASP A 37 18.47 -14.97 26.55
C ASP A 37 19.72 -14.95 27.45
N GLY A 38 19.59 -14.41 28.67
CA GLY A 38 20.69 -14.36 29.65
C GLY A 38 21.03 -15.73 30.26
N GLY A 39 20.07 -16.65 30.29
CA GLY A 39 20.23 -18.00 30.86
C GLY A 39 20.69 -19.05 29.84
N VAL A 40 20.67 -18.74 28.55
CA VAL A 40 20.98 -19.70 27.49
C VAL A 40 22.50 -19.84 27.34
N VAL A 41 22.98 -21.09 27.45
CA VAL A 41 24.36 -21.47 27.13
C VAL A 41 24.34 -22.50 26.01
N VAL A 42 25.05 -22.23 24.92
CA VAL A 42 25.05 -23.07 23.71
C VAL A 42 26.45 -23.59 23.42
N SER A 43 26.56 -24.91 23.22
CA SER A 43 27.81 -25.55 22.83
C SER A 43 28.01 -25.54 21.31
N LEU A 44 29.09 -24.89 20.85
CA LEU A 44 29.51 -24.80 19.45
C LEU A 44 30.21 -26.08 18.95
N ALA A 45 30.50 -27.03 19.83
CA ALA A 45 31.20 -28.29 19.51
C ALA A 45 30.33 -29.28 18.75
N ASN A 46 29.04 -29.35 19.09
CA ASN A 46 28.17 -30.45 18.71
C ASN A 46 27.58 -30.31 17.29
N GLN A 47 27.33 -29.09 16.82
CA GLN A 47 26.69 -28.86 15.52
C GLN A 47 27.65 -28.32 14.47
N LYS A 48 27.72 -28.98 13.30
CA LYS A 48 28.57 -28.55 12.16
C LYS A 48 28.33 -27.11 11.72
N ARG A 49 27.08 -26.63 11.82
CA ARG A 49 26.71 -25.24 11.46
C ARG A 49 27.31 -24.22 12.44
N LEU A 50 27.26 -24.50 13.75
CA LEU A 50 27.75 -23.61 14.80
C LEU A 50 29.28 -23.56 14.89
N LYS A 51 29.98 -24.61 14.44
CA LYS A 51 31.45 -24.59 14.33
C LYS A 51 31.98 -23.39 13.53
N LYS A 52 31.20 -22.90 12.55
CA LYS A 52 31.57 -21.76 11.69
C LYS A 52 31.48 -20.40 12.41
N LEU A 53 30.97 -20.36 13.64
CA LEU A 53 30.84 -19.17 14.47
C LEU A 53 31.97 -19.03 15.50
N ARG A 54 32.91 -19.99 15.58
CA ARG A 54 34.06 -19.91 16.48
C ARG A 54 35.07 -18.88 15.99
N LYS A 55 35.61 -18.07 16.90
CA LYS A 55 36.73 -17.17 16.63
C LYS A 55 38.06 -17.86 16.99
N VAL A 56 38.09 -18.57 18.12
CA VAL A 56 39.22 -19.42 18.57
C VAL A 56 38.84 -20.91 18.54
N VAL A 57 39.82 -21.79 18.28
CA VAL A 57 39.62 -23.24 18.14
C VAL A 57 39.11 -23.89 19.42
N GLU A 58 39.57 -23.41 20.58
CA GLU A 58 39.24 -23.91 21.93
C GLU A 58 37.87 -23.45 22.46
N GLU A 59 37.15 -22.58 21.75
CA GLU A 59 35.83 -22.11 22.20
C GLU A 59 34.77 -23.21 22.07
N SER A 60 34.31 -23.75 23.22
CA SER A 60 33.26 -24.78 23.29
C SER A 60 31.88 -24.21 23.57
N ASP A 61 31.74 -23.37 24.59
CA ASP A 61 30.43 -22.93 25.11
C ASP A 61 30.31 -21.42 25.09
N LEU A 62 29.14 -20.93 24.70
CA LEU A 62 28.86 -19.51 24.49
C LEU A 62 27.55 -19.08 25.15
N THR A 63 27.52 -17.87 25.69
CA THR A 63 26.30 -17.23 26.19
C THR A 63 25.38 -16.84 25.03
N GLY A 64 24.06 -16.85 25.25
CA GLY A 64 23.04 -16.51 24.27
C GLY A 64 23.29 -15.17 23.56
N SER A 65 23.59 -14.11 24.32
CA SER A 65 23.85 -12.78 23.76
C SER A 65 25.09 -12.73 22.85
N GLU A 66 26.15 -13.49 23.18
CA GLU A 66 27.34 -13.56 22.34
C GLU A 66 27.07 -14.36 21.06
N LEU A 67 26.25 -15.41 21.15
CA LEU A 67 25.87 -16.23 20.02
C LEU A 67 25.04 -15.41 19.03
N GLU A 68 24.10 -14.61 19.54
CA GLU A 68 23.29 -13.68 18.78
C GLU A 68 24.17 -12.67 18.01
N ASN A 69 25.13 -12.05 18.69
CA ASN A 69 26.06 -11.10 18.08
C ASN A 69 26.86 -11.72 16.93
N ARG A 70 27.39 -12.94 17.13
CA ARG A 70 28.13 -13.67 16.08
C ARG A 70 27.24 -14.09 14.91
N LEU A 71 26.00 -14.48 15.18
CA LEU A 71 25.01 -14.76 14.13
C LEU A 71 24.66 -13.49 13.34
N ARG A 72 24.52 -12.35 14.00
CA ARG A 72 24.33 -11.04 13.35
C ARG A 72 25.52 -10.67 12.46
N GLU A 73 26.75 -10.88 12.94
CA GLU A 73 27.98 -10.68 12.14
C GLU A 73 27.95 -11.56 10.87
N LYS A 74 27.67 -12.87 11.01
CA LYS A 74 27.57 -13.79 9.87
C LYS A 74 26.41 -13.46 8.93
N HIS A 75 25.27 -13.05 9.45
CA HIS A 75 24.14 -12.63 8.62
C HIS A 75 24.50 -11.39 7.80
N LYS A 76 25.19 -10.41 8.41
CA LYS A 76 25.69 -9.22 7.71
C LYS A 76 26.74 -9.57 6.66
N GLU A 77 27.63 -10.53 6.94
CA GLU A 77 28.62 -11.03 5.97
C GLU A 77 27.93 -11.66 4.74
N ILE A 78 26.91 -12.50 4.96
CA ILE A 78 26.23 -13.23 3.88
C ILE A 78 25.25 -12.35 3.10
N TYR A 79 24.50 -11.48 3.79
CA TYR A 79 23.37 -10.74 3.20
C TYR A 79 23.53 -9.23 3.18
N GLY A 80 24.62 -8.68 3.71
CA GLY A 80 24.81 -7.22 3.85
C GLY A 80 24.68 -6.44 2.55
N ALA A 81 25.05 -7.03 1.41
CA ALA A 81 24.86 -6.39 0.11
C ALA A 81 23.36 -6.19 -0.26
N ARG A 82 22.47 -7.05 0.22
CA ARG A 82 21.03 -7.04 -0.05
C ARG A 82 20.23 -6.17 0.92
N THR A 83 20.82 -5.76 2.05
CA THR A 83 20.14 -4.96 3.08
C THR A 83 20.34 -3.45 2.94
N LYS A 84 20.91 -2.98 1.81
CA LYS A 84 21.11 -1.54 1.54
C LYS A 84 19.84 -0.70 1.62
N TRP A 85 18.67 -1.30 1.37
CA TRP A 85 17.39 -0.61 1.48
C TRP A 85 17.05 -0.25 2.93
N ALA A 86 17.41 -1.09 3.91
CA ALA A 86 17.17 -0.85 5.32
C ALA A 86 18.02 0.31 5.87
N GLU A 87 19.29 0.40 5.44
CA GLU A 87 20.17 1.53 5.81
C GLU A 87 19.65 2.87 5.27
N LYS A 88 19.03 2.86 4.08
CA LYS A 88 18.44 4.05 3.48
C LYS A 88 17.18 4.52 4.21
N ILE A 89 16.44 3.63 4.88
CA ILE A 89 15.27 4.00 5.67
C ILE A 89 15.69 4.86 6.85
N ASN A 90 16.72 4.46 7.60
CA ASN A 90 17.20 5.23 8.75
C ASN A 90 17.67 6.63 8.33
N LYS A 91 18.39 6.73 7.20
CA LYS A 91 18.80 8.03 6.64
C LYS A 91 17.60 8.91 6.27
N ARG A 92 16.57 8.34 5.61
CA ARG A 92 15.35 9.06 5.26
C ARG A 92 14.59 9.56 6.49
N ILE A 93 14.50 8.74 7.55
CA ILE A 93 13.84 9.14 8.80
C ILE A 93 14.58 10.32 9.43
N THR A 94 15.92 10.26 9.51
CA THR A 94 16.72 11.36 10.06
C THR A 94 16.64 12.63 9.21
N ASP A 95 16.60 12.50 7.89
CA ASP A 95 16.50 13.65 6.98
C ASP A 95 15.12 14.30 7.05
N ASN A 96 14.05 13.49 7.18
CA ASN A 96 12.68 14.00 7.35
C ASN A 96 12.50 14.71 8.69
N MET A 97 13.06 14.19 9.79
CA MET A 97 13.06 14.87 11.10
C MET A 97 13.70 16.27 10.99
N ARG A 98 14.84 16.37 10.29
CA ARG A 98 15.55 17.64 10.06
C ARG A 98 14.79 18.61 9.15
N LYS A 99 14.04 18.11 8.17
CA LYS A 99 13.19 18.94 7.28
C LYS A 99 11.97 19.47 8.02
N ASN A 100 11.35 18.68 8.91
CA ASN A 100 10.14 19.08 9.63
C ASN A 100 10.39 20.29 10.56
N GLN A 101 11.59 20.40 11.16
CA GLN A 101 11.99 21.58 11.93
C GLN A 101 12.17 22.87 11.10
N LYS A 102 12.28 22.78 9.75
CA LYS A 102 12.57 23.92 8.86
C LYS A 102 11.36 24.40 8.05
N ASN A 103 10.22 23.70 8.10
CA ASN A 103 9.07 23.93 7.23
C ASN A 103 8.11 25.04 7.71
N LEU A 104 8.64 26.26 7.90
CA LEU A 104 7.83 27.49 7.94
C LEU A 104 7.95 28.36 6.66
N LYS A 105 8.57 27.85 5.58
CA LYS A 105 8.72 28.60 4.32
C LYS A 105 8.36 27.75 3.10
N ARG A 106 7.70 28.43 2.15
CA ARG A 106 7.02 27.98 0.91
C ARG A 106 7.65 26.77 0.20
N PRO A 107 6.84 25.91 -0.45
CA PRO A 107 7.32 24.71 -1.13
C PRO A 107 8.25 25.07 -2.29
N ARG A 108 9.40 24.41 -2.35
CA ARG A 108 10.38 24.50 -3.44
C ARG A 108 10.07 23.43 -4.50
N ALA A 109 10.64 23.57 -5.69
CA ALA A 109 10.50 22.61 -6.78
C ALA A 109 10.88 21.16 -6.42
N ASP A 110 11.75 20.95 -5.42
CA ASP A 110 12.09 19.61 -4.89
C ASP A 110 10.88 18.88 -4.27
N ASP A 111 9.86 19.60 -3.81
CA ASP A 111 8.67 19.06 -3.12
C ASP A 111 7.71 18.32 -4.08
N LEU A 112 7.79 18.63 -5.39
CA LEU A 112 7.01 17.92 -6.42
C LEU A 112 7.53 16.50 -6.67
N SER A 113 8.84 16.29 -6.54
CA SER A 113 9.45 14.96 -6.66
C SER A 113 9.09 14.06 -5.47
N ASP A 114 8.87 14.64 -4.28
CA ASP A 114 8.46 13.90 -3.09
C ASP A 114 6.98 13.47 -3.18
N LEU A 115 6.10 14.33 -3.72
CA LEU A 115 4.68 13.97 -3.96
C LEU A 115 4.50 12.88 -5.02
N GLU A 116 5.24 12.95 -6.14
CA GLU A 116 5.22 11.90 -7.17
C GLU A 116 5.71 10.55 -6.60
N SER A 117 6.76 10.59 -5.78
CA SER A 117 7.28 9.41 -5.09
C SER A 117 6.27 8.82 -4.11
N GLU A 118 5.44 9.64 -3.47
CA GLU A 118 4.38 9.20 -2.57
C GLU A 118 3.21 8.56 -3.33
N LEU A 119 2.82 9.15 -4.47
CA LEU A 119 1.81 8.59 -5.36
C LEU A 119 2.20 7.18 -5.85
N PHE A 120 3.46 6.98 -6.25
CA PHE A 120 3.96 5.66 -6.67
C PHE A 120 4.19 4.66 -5.52
N ARG A 121 4.25 5.12 -4.27
CA ARG A 121 4.26 4.23 -3.09
C ARG A 121 2.86 3.74 -2.74
N SER A 122 1.82 4.48 -3.15
CA SER A 122 0.45 4.06 -2.94
C SER A 122 0.12 2.83 -3.81
N SER A 123 -0.76 1.96 -3.31
CA SER A 123 -1.23 0.78 -4.04
C SER A 123 -2.54 1.02 -4.79
N GLU A 124 -2.92 2.28 -5.00
CA GLU A 124 -4.20 2.65 -5.61
C GLU A 124 -4.12 2.61 -7.15
N SER A 125 -5.27 2.44 -7.81
CA SER A 125 -5.33 2.47 -9.27
C SER A 125 -5.06 3.88 -9.79
N PHE A 126 -4.03 4.04 -10.60
CA PHE A 126 -3.74 5.31 -11.29
C PHE A 126 -4.75 5.64 -12.38
N VAL A 127 -5.55 4.67 -12.82
CA VAL A 127 -6.54 4.85 -13.88
C VAL A 127 -7.93 4.73 -13.30
N ILE A 128 -8.73 5.78 -13.50
CA ILE A 128 -10.16 5.75 -13.22
C ILE A 128 -10.83 5.03 -14.39
N PRO A 129 -11.55 3.91 -14.18
CA PRO A 129 -12.29 3.28 -15.26
C PRO A 129 -13.31 4.28 -15.83
N SER A 130 -13.44 4.34 -17.17
CA SER A 130 -14.30 5.32 -17.88
C SER A 130 -15.72 5.44 -17.30
N ARG A 131 -16.27 4.32 -16.80
CA ARG A 131 -17.58 4.27 -16.12
C ARG A 131 -17.68 5.12 -14.84
N GLN A 132 -16.57 5.39 -14.18
CA GLN A 132 -16.47 6.18 -12.95
C GLN A 132 -15.92 7.60 -13.20
N SER A 133 -15.33 7.85 -14.38
CA SER A 133 -14.82 9.17 -14.76
C SER A 133 -15.94 10.18 -15.02
N SER A 134 -17.10 9.71 -15.46
CA SER A 134 -18.31 10.50 -15.42
C SER A 134 -18.87 10.47 -14.01
N GLY A 135 -18.75 11.57 -13.26
CA GLY A 135 -19.44 11.75 -11.97
C GLY A 135 -20.93 11.43 -12.08
N LYS A 136 -21.63 11.28 -10.94
CA LYS A 136 -23.08 10.97 -10.86
C LYS A 136 -23.89 11.81 -11.88
N GLY A 137 -24.23 11.22 -13.03
CA GLY A 137 -24.99 11.88 -14.12
C GLY A 137 -24.20 12.29 -15.37
N GLY A 138 -22.89 12.08 -15.45
CA GLY A 138 -22.10 12.34 -16.66
C GLY A 138 -22.28 11.24 -17.71
N SER A 139 -22.34 11.63 -18.98
CA SER A 139 -22.32 10.67 -20.09
C SER A 139 -20.97 9.96 -20.15
N VAL A 140 -20.97 8.63 -20.07
CA VAL A 140 -19.77 7.79 -20.19
C VAL A 140 -19.17 8.00 -21.58
N ARG A 141 -18.01 8.66 -21.64
CA ARG A 141 -17.29 8.87 -22.91
C ARG A 141 -16.55 7.59 -23.28
N ILE A 142 -16.73 7.15 -24.51
CA ILE A 142 -15.96 6.03 -25.07
C ILE A 142 -14.50 6.44 -25.25
N SER A 143 -13.57 5.53 -24.94
CA SER A 143 -12.15 5.76 -25.15
C SER A 143 -11.84 5.84 -26.65
N PRO A 144 -11.09 6.86 -27.11
CA PRO A 144 -10.62 6.88 -28.49
C PRO A 144 -9.69 5.69 -28.75
N GLY A 145 -9.79 5.07 -29.93
CA GLY A 145 -8.91 4.00 -30.38
C GLY A 145 -9.18 2.60 -29.79
N ARG A 146 -10.03 2.47 -28.77
CA ARG A 146 -10.43 1.18 -28.19
C ARG A 146 -11.94 1.14 -27.94
N LEU A 147 -12.61 0.21 -28.61
CA LEU A 147 -14.03 -0.06 -28.42
C LEU A 147 -14.21 -1.42 -27.75
N GLU A 148 -14.80 -1.42 -26.57
CA GLU A 148 -15.18 -2.65 -25.88
C GLU A 148 -16.55 -3.12 -26.40
N MET A 149 -16.56 -4.25 -27.12
CA MET A 149 -17.77 -4.85 -27.66
C MET A 149 -17.83 -6.34 -27.32
N THR A 150 -19.04 -6.84 -27.04
CA THR A 150 -19.29 -8.26 -26.78
C THR A 150 -20.35 -8.76 -27.75
N ARG A 151 -20.07 -9.89 -28.41
CA ARG A 151 -21.04 -10.54 -29.29
C ARG A 151 -22.14 -11.20 -28.46
N LEU A 152 -23.39 -10.90 -28.79
CA LEU A 152 -24.59 -11.55 -28.26
C LEU A 152 -25.23 -12.46 -29.31
N ASN A 153 -26.30 -13.16 -28.93
CA ASN A 153 -27.07 -13.98 -29.87
C ASN A 153 -27.73 -13.11 -30.93
N ASP A 154 -27.80 -13.61 -32.17
CA ASP A 154 -28.32 -12.83 -33.28
C ASP A 154 -29.82 -12.53 -33.06
N ALA A 155 -30.24 -11.31 -33.40
CA ALA A 155 -31.61 -10.86 -33.14
C ALA A 155 -32.65 -11.61 -33.99
N ASN A 156 -32.29 -12.02 -35.21
CA ASN A 156 -33.19 -12.66 -36.17
C ASN A 156 -33.23 -14.20 -36.07
N GLN A 157 -32.69 -14.80 -35.00
CA GLN A 157 -32.60 -16.26 -34.85
C GLN A 157 -33.97 -16.95 -34.96
N HIS A 158 -34.99 -16.40 -34.30
CA HIS A 158 -36.36 -16.93 -34.29
C HIS A 158 -37.20 -16.52 -35.51
N GLY A 159 -36.59 -15.90 -36.51
CA GLY A 159 -37.32 -15.40 -37.67
C GLY A 159 -36.41 -14.90 -38.78
N LYS A 160 -35.53 -15.78 -39.31
CA LYS A 160 -34.59 -15.42 -40.37
C LYS A 160 -35.31 -14.80 -41.58
N SER A 161 -34.71 -13.76 -42.15
CA SER A 161 -35.23 -13.15 -43.38
C SER A 161 -35.06 -14.10 -44.56
N LYS A 162 -36.02 -14.11 -45.48
CA LYS A 162 -35.96 -14.95 -46.69
C LYS A 162 -35.16 -14.28 -47.82
N SER A 163 -34.75 -13.03 -47.60
CA SER A 163 -33.98 -12.19 -48.51
C SER A 163 -33.03 -11.30 -47.71
N VAL A 164 -32.28 -10.45 -48.41
CA VAL A 164 -31.35 -9.47 -47.83
C VAL A 164 -32.12 -8.47 -46.95
N VAL A 165 -31.60 -8.22 -45.75
CA VAL A 165 -32.10 -7.17 -44.86
C VAL A 165 -31.62 -5.82 -45.40
N GLN A 166 -32.56 -4.96 -45.76
CA GLN A 166 -32.29 -3.63 -46.33
C GLN A 166 -32.32 -2.55 -45.27
N SER A 167 -33.14 -2.71 -44.24
CA SER A 167 -33.31 -1.71 -43.20
C SER A 167 -33.52 -2.37 -41.85
N ILE A 168 -32.97 -1.73 -40.82
CA ILE A 168 -33.12 -2.10 -39.43
C ILE A 168 -33.48 -0.86 -38.63
N ASP A 169 -34.30 -1.00 -37.61
CA ASP A 169 -34.62 0.10 -36.71
C ASP A 169 -34.89 -0.39 -35.29
N TRP A 170 -34.66 0.48 -34.31
CA TRP A 170 -34.91 0.21 -32.91
C TRP A 170 -36.06 1.08 -32.41
N HIS A 171 -36.97 0.48 -31.66
CA HIS A 171 -38.01 1.26 -31.02
C HIS A 171 -37.40 2.19 -29.96
N ARG A 172 -37.75 3.48 -29.99
CA ARG A 172 -37.10 4.49 -29.13
C ARG A 172 -37.25 4.23 -27.63
N ASN A 173 -38.37 3.62 -27.23
CA ASN A 173 -38.76 3.46 -25.83
C ASN A 173 -38.90 1.98 -25.40
N ALA A 174 -38.72 1.02 -26.30
CA ALA A 174 -38.97 -0.40 -26.01
C ALA A 174 -37.84 -1.25 -26.59
N MET A 175 -37.64 -2.44 -26.01
CA MET A 175 -36.61 -3.39 -26.45
C MET A 175 -37.07 -4.17 -27.70
N LEU A 176 -37.50 -3.43 -28.72
CA LEU A 176 -37.99 -3.98 -29.97
C LEU A 176 -37.04 -3.62 -31.10
N PHE A 177 -36.72 -4.62 -31.91
CA PHE A 177 -35.86 -4.50 -33.08
C PHE A 177 -36.65 -4.90 -34.33
N LEU A 178 -36.69 -4.00 -35.31
CA LEU A 178 -37.35 -4.20 -36.59
C LEU A 178 -36.32 -4.60 -37.64
N THR A 179 -36.68 -5.58 -38.47
CA THR A 179 -35.96 -5.91 -39.71
C THR A 179 -36.90 -5.84 -40.91
N ALA A 180 -36.44 -5.24 -41.99
CA ALA A 180 -37.15 -5.11 -43.26
C ALA A 180 -36.26 -5.55 -44.43
N GLY A 181 -36.82 -6.27 -45.41
CA GLY A 181 -36.09 -6.74 -46.58
C GLY A 181 -36.96 -6.87 -47.83
N PHE A 182 -36.35 -7.32 -48.94
CA PHE A 182 -37.05 -7.51 -50.22
C PHE A 182 -38.04 -8.68 -50.25
N ASP A 183 -38.16 -9.42 -49.15
CA ASP A 183 -39.19 -10.44 -48.99
C ASP A 183 -40.59 -9.85 -48.70
N LYS A 184 -40.73 -8.52 -48.78
CA LYS A 184 -41.98 -7.76 -48.56
C LYS A 184 -42.57 -8.02 -47.17
N THR A 185 -41.72 -8.37 -46.19
CA THR A 185 -42.15 -8.63 -44.83
C THR A 185 -41.36 -7.80 -43.84
N LEU A 186 -42.06 -7.38 -42.79
CA LEU A 186 -41.49 -6.74 -41.62
C LEU A 186 -41.49 -7.76 -40.48
N ARG A 187 -40.39 -7.84 -39.73
CA ARG A 187 -40.30 -8.71 -38.55
C ARG A 187 -39.83 -7.90 -37.37
N ILE A 188 -40.57 -8.01 -36.27
CA ILE A 188 -40.27 -7.35 -35.00
C ILE A 188 -39.78 -8.43 -34.04
N PHE A 189 -38.68 -8.16 -33.34
CA PHE A 189 -38.09 -9.03 -32.34
C PHE A 189 -38.02 -8.31 -31.01
N GLN A 190 -38.30 -9.01 -29.93
CA GLN A 190 -38.01 -8.52 -28.58
C GLN A 190 -36.58 -8.88 -28.23
N VAL A 191 -35.67 -7.92 -28.13
CA VAL A 191 -34.24 -8.20 -27.95
C VAL A 191 -33.88 -8.16 -26.47
N ASP A 192 -33.53 -9.33 -25.93
CA ASP A 192 -33.05 -9.52 -24.54
C ASP A 192 -31.56 -9.93 -24.51
N GLY A 193 -31.00 -10.31 -25.68
CA GLY A 193 -29.61 -10.75 -25.82
C GLY A 193 -29.41 -12.26 -25.67
N LYS A 194 -30.43 -12.99 -25.20
CA LYS A 194 -30.43 -14.47 -25.07
C LYS A 194 -31.29 -15.15 -26.13
N GLN A 195 -32.61 -15.02 -26.04
CA GLN A 195 -33.53 -15.75 -26.93
C GLN A 195 -33.99 -14.92 -28.12
N ASN A 196 -34.21 -13.62 -27.97
CA ASN A 196 -34.66 -12.75 -29.06
C ASN A 196 -35.88 -13.30 -29.85
N PRO A 197 -37.04 -13.54 -29.20
CA PRO A 197 -38.21 -14.08 -29.87
C PRO A 197 -38.79 -13.09 -30.89
N LYS A 198 -39.41 -13.64 -31.95
CA LYS A 198 -40.19 -12.87 -32.93
C LYS A 198 -41.60 -12.62 -32.37
N ILE A 199 -42.08 -11.38 -32.50
CA ILE A 199 -43.46 -10.97 -32.19
C ILE A 199 -44.27 -10.90 -33.50
#